data_AF-A0A816GG51-F1
#
_entry.id   AF-A0A816GG51-F1
#
_cell.length_a   1.000
_cell.length_b   1.000
_cell.length_c   1.000
_cell.angle_alpha   90.00
_cell.angle_beta   90.00
_cell.angle_gamma   90.00
#
_symmetry.space_group_name_H-M   'P 1'
#
loop_
_entity.id
_entity.type
_entity.pdbx_description
1 polymer ?
#
loop_
_entity_poly.entity_id
_entity_poly.type
_entity_poly.pdbx_seq_one_letter_code
_entity_poly.pdbx_strand_id
1 'polypeptide(L)'
;MSEPPLPSVRRQLLFAKYRPLITTPFFFGFSTHVLSPALFSRLLSSRFDIPISNLLLFGSHVGVTSYLYTSKHLRKAHMFERLLYSIYGSAMFNFGTVLVMSIIRSIFPDKEPLRLGIGLSTAVALLAIGKKYVNYIDQVFEAVRYRSIPRS
;
A
#
# COMPACT_ATOMS: atom_id res chain seq x y z
N MET A 1 -15.34 -13.24 -32.49
CA MET A 1 -13.93 -13.66 -32.37
C MET A 1 -13.11 -12.39 -32.24
N SER A 2 -12.79 -11.97 -31.00
CA SER A 2 -12.13 -10.69 -30.72
C SER A 2 -10.63 -10.81 -30.95
N GLU A 3 -10.07 -9.98 -31.83
CA GLU A 3 -8.62 -9.91 -32.06
C GLU A 3 -7.84 -9.74 -30.74
N PRO A 4 -6.69 -10.43 -30.59
CA PRO A 4 -5.84 -10.24 -29.41
C PRO A 4 -5.26 -8.82 -29.42
N PRO A 5 -5.30 -8.09 -28.29
CA PRO A 5 -4.79 -6.73 -28.22
C PRO A 5 -3.28 -6.68 -28.48
N LEU A 6 -2.86 -5.66 -29.25
CA LEU A 6 -1.47 -5.38 -29.62
C LEU A 6 -0.51 -5.47 -28.40
N PRO A 7 0.74 -5.93 -28.58
CA PRO A 7 1.68 -6.22 -27.49
C PRO A 7 2.01 -5.01 -26.61
N SER A 8 1.90 -3.79 -27.11
CA SER A 8 2.06 -2.54 -26.35
C SER A 8 0.87 -2.28 -25.40
N VAL A 9 -0.36 -2.48 -25.87
CA VAL A 9 -1.59 -2.34 -25.07
C VAL A 9 -1.66 -3.42 -23.99
N ARG A 10 -1.28 -4.66 -24.32
CA ARG A 10 -1.19 -5.76 -23.34
C ARG A 10 -0.15 -5.46 -22.26
N ARG A 11 1.04 -4.95 -22.62
CA ARG A 11 2.05 -4.52 -21.62
C ARG A 11 1.51 -3.40 -20.74
N GLN A 12 0.88 -2.37 -21.28
CA GLN A 12 0.30 -1.28 -20.48
C GLN A 12 -0.80 -1.76 -19.53
N LEU A 13 -1.63 -2.72 -19.97
CA LEU A 13 -2.63 -3.36 -19.11
C LEU A 13 -1.98 -4.18 -17.99
N LEU A 14 -0.93 -4.93 -18.29
CA LEU A 14 -0.15 -5.68 -17.30
C LEU A 14 0.51 -4.71 -16.32
N PHE A 15 1.22 -3.68 -16.78
CA PHE A 15 1.82 -2.65 -15.91
C PHE A 15 0.79 -1.87 -15.09
N ALA A 16 -0.44 -1.67 -15.59
CA ALA A 16 -1.55 -1.10 -14.82
C ALA A 16 -2.11 -2.08 -13.78
N LYS A 17 -2.16 -3.37 -14.10
CA LYS A 17 -2.68 -4.45 -13.24
C LYS A 17 -1.67 -4.89 -12.17
N TYR A 18 -0.37 -4.85 -12.46
CA TYR A 18 0.74 -5.21 -11.57
C TYR A 18 1.29 -4.02 -10.75
N ARG A 19 0.86 -2.79 -11.05
CA ARG A 19 1.29 -1.56 -10.34
C ARG A 19 1.12 -1.59 -8.80
N PRO A 20 0.11 -2.24 -8.21
CA PRO A 20 -0.01 -2.33 -6.75
C PRO A 20 0.59 -3.62 -6.16
N LEU A 21 1.16 -4.53 -6.96
CA LEU A 21 1.51 -5.88 -6.50
C LEU A 21 2.81 -5.97 -5.70
N ILE A 22 3.71 -4.98 -5.82
CA ILE A 22 4.96 -4.96 -5.07
C ILE A 22 4.70 -4.63 -3.59
N THR A 23 3.71 -3.80 -3.27
CA THR A 23 3.43 -3.37 -1.89
C THR A 23 2.79 -4.47 -1.04
N THR A 24 1.94 -5.30 -1.65
CA THR A 24 1.11 -6.28 -0.94
C THR A 24 1.89 -7.33 -0.13
N PRO A 25 2.94 -8.00 -0.66
CA PRO A 25 3.65 -9.03 0.10
C PRO A 25 4.44 -8.46 1.29
N PHE A 26 5.10 -7.30 1.13
CA PHE A 26 5.84 -6.65 2.22
C PHE A 26 4.91 -6.16 3.33
N PHE A 27 3.77 -5.58 2.95
CA PHE A 27 2.77 -5.12 3.90
C PHE A 27 2.14 -6.28 4.69
N PHE A 28 1.84 -7.39 4.02
CA PHE A 28 1.29 -8.57 4.68
C PHE A 28 2.30 -9.19 5.65
N GLY A 29 3.56 -9.36 5.22
CA GLY A 29 4.63 -9.86 6.09
C GLY A 29 4.83 -8.97 7.32
N PHE A 30 4.87 -7.65 7.13
CA PHE A 30 4.99 -6.71 8.24
C PHE A 30 3.80 -6.80 9.22
N SER A 31 2.57 -6.85 8.69
CA SER A 31 1.37 -6.99 9.51
C SER A 31 1.39 -8.29 10.33
N THR A 32 1.83 -9.41 9.73
CA THR A 32 1.95 -10.69 10.45
C THR A 32 2.97 -10.61 11.58
N HIS A 33 4.13 -9.97 11.36
CA HIS A 33 5.15 -9.81 12.40
C HIS A 33 4.64 -8.98 13.59
N VAL A 34 3.93 -7.87 13.34
CA VAL A 34 3.37 -7.03 14.41
C VAL A 34 2.34 -7.80 15.25
N LEU A 35 1.52 -8.63 14.60
CA LEU A 35 0.42 -9.36 15.24
C LEU A 35 0.85 -10.66 15.92
N SER A 36 1.85 -11.37 15.40
CA SER A 36 2.47 -12.52 16.05
C SER A 36 3.99 -12.52 15.81
N PRO A 37 4.75 -11.92 16.73
CA PRO A 37 6.20 -12.04 16.72
C PRO A 37 6.66 -13.49 16.89
N ALA A 38 5.85 -14.31 17.59
CA ALA A 38 6.13 -15.71 17.86
C ALA A 38 6.08 -16.59 16.60
N LEU A 39 5.22 -16.27 15.62
CA LEU A 39 5.25 -16.96 14.33
C LEU A 39 6.53 -16.66 13.56
N PHE A 40 7.02 -15.42 13.66
CA PHE A 40 8.25 -15.02 13.00
C PHE A 40 9.47 -15.68 13.64
N SER A 41 9.56 -15.69 14.97
CA SER A 41 10.65 -16.37 15.68
C SER A 41 10.60 -17.91 15.61
N ARG A 42 9.45 -18.49 15.25
CA ARG A 42 9.30 -19.92 14.95
C ARG A 42 9.68 -20.28 13.51
N LEU A 43 9.38 -19.41 12.54
CA LEU A 43 9.68 -19.64 11.12
C LEU A 43 11.09 -19.14 10.74
N LEU A 44 11.58 -18.13 11.43
CA LEU A 44 12.86 -17.46 11.23
C LEU A 44 13.59 -17.39 12.58
N SER A 45 14.91 -17.48 12.55
CA SER A 45 15.71 -17.42 13.78
C SER A 45 15.54 -16.07 14.46
N SER A 46 15.34 -16.05 15.79
CA SER A 46 15.02 -14.80 16.53
C SER A 46 16.09 -13.70 16.42
N ARG A 47 17.31 -14.06 16.00
CA ARG A 47 18.38 -13.10 15.65
C ARG A 47 18.02 -12.19 14.46
N PHE A 48 17.07 -12.59 13.62
CA PHE A 48 16.68 -11.87 12.41
C PHE A 48 15.32 -11.16 12.51
N ASP A 49 14.61 -11.23 13.65
CA ASP A 49 13.27 -10.65 13.81
C ASP A 49 13.27 -9.12 13.57
N ILE A 50 14.22 -8.40 14.17
CA ILE A 50 14.35 -6.94 14.05
C ILE A 50 14.72 -6.51 12.61
N PRO A 51 15.81 -7.03 11.98
CA PRO A 51 16.20 -6.58 10.65
C PRO A 51 15.17 -6.94 9.58
N ILE A 52 14.49 -8.09 9.67
CA ILE A 52 13.48 -8.47 8.68
C ILE A 52 12.24 -7.58 8.82
N SER A 53 11.82 -7.23 10.03
CA SER A 53 10.68 -6.34 10.24
C SER A 53 10.93 -4.94 9.69
N ASN A 54 12.14 -4.41 9.89
CA ASN A 54 12.53 -3.13 9.32
C ASN A 54 12.62 -3.19 7.80
N LEU A 55 13.10 -4.30 7.23
CA LEU A 55 13.12 -4.52 5.78
C LEU A 55 11.70 -4.59 5.20
N LEU A 56 10.78 -5.28 5.88
CA LEU A 56 9.38 -5.39 5.48
C LEU A 56 8.69 -4.02 5.53
N LEU A 57 8.91 -3.27 6.60
CA LEU A 57 8.39 -1.90 6.74
C LEU A 57 8.97 -0.99 5.65
N PHE A 58 10.28 -1.03 5.42
CA PHE A 58 10.93 -0.24 4.37
C PHE A 58 10.42 -0.61 2.98
N GLY A 59 10.30 -1.91 2.68
CA GLY A 59 9.73 -2.38 1.41
C GLY A 59 8.29 -1.90 1.21
N SER A 60 7.48 -1.88 2.28
CA SER A 60 6.14 -1.31 2.26
C SER A 60 6.16 0.20 1.98
N HIS A 61 7.09 0.95 2.60
CA HIS A 61 7.25 2.37 2.30
C HIS A 61 7.59 2.61 0.83
N VAL A 62 8.55 1.87 0.28
CA VAL A 62 8.94 1.98 -1.12
C VAL A 62 7.75 1.68 -2.04
N GLY A 63 6.98 0.62 -1.74
CA GLY A 63 5.79 0.26 -2.50
C GLY A 63 4.71 1.34 -2.51
N VAL A 64 4.34 1.87 -1.33
CA VAL A 64 3.32 2.93 -1.22
C VAL A 64 3.80 4.23 -1.82
N THR A 65 5.06 4.63 -1.59
CA THR A 65 5.64 5.83 -2.19
C THR A 65 5.64 5.73 -3.71
N SER A 66 6.02 4.60 -4.28
CA SER A 66 5.98 4.38 -5.73
C SER A 66 4.55 4.47 -6.29
N TYR A 67 3.58 3.89 -5.58
CA TYR A 67 2.16 4.00 -5.95
C TYR A 67 1.66 5.45 -5.93
N LEU A 68 1.92 6.20 -4.86
CA LEU A 68 1.52 7.59 -4.74
C LEU A 68 2.24 8.49 -5.75
N TYR A 69 3.53 8.28 -5.99
CA TYR A 69 4.33 9.08 -6.92
C TYR A 69 3.82 9.00 -8.37
N THR A 70 3.19 7.88 -8.74
CA THR A 70 2.58 7.69 -10.06
C THR A 70 1.11 8.08 -10.13
N SER A 71 0.52 8.58 -9.04
CA SER A 71 -0.87 9.00 -8.98
C SER A 71 -1.12 10.28 -9.78
N LYS A 72 -2.29 10.40 -10.40
CA LYS A 72 -2.59 11.49 -11.35
C LYS A 72 -2.63 12.85 -10.66
N HIS A 73 -3.16 12.91 -9.44
CA HIS A 73 -3.29 14.14 -8.65
C HIS A 73 -1.94 14.76 -8.26
N LEU A 74 -0.87 13.97 -8.14
CA LEU A 74 0.48 14.49 -7.84
C LEU A 74 1.32 14.81 -9.08
N ARG A 75 0.83 14.50 -10.30
CA ARG A 75 1.61 14.64 -11.54
C ARG A 75 1.96 16.09 -11.90
N LYS A 76 1.21 17.07 -11.39
CA LYS A 76 1.48 18.51 -11.63
C LYS A 76 2.49 19.11 -10.66
N ALA A 77 2.78 18.46 -9.54
CA ALA A 77 3.76 18.96 -8.57
C ALA A 77 5.19 18.86 -9.14
N HIS A 78 6.09 19.72 -8.66
CA HIS A 78 7.50 19.62 -9.04
C HIS A 78 8.08 18.26 -8.59
N MET A 79 9.10 17.75 -9.28
CA MET A 79 9.60 16.37 -9.05
C MET A 79 9.96 16.10 -7.58
N PHE A 80 10.61 17.06 -6.92
CA PHE A 80 10.98 16.95 -5.51
C PHE A 80 9.77 16.98 -4.58
N GLU A 81 8.82 17.90 -4.80
CA GLU A 81 7.58 17.99 -4.02
C GLU A 81 6.73 16.74 -4.18
N ARG A 82 6.61 16.24 -5.41
CA ARG A 82 5.93 14.98 -5.72
C ARG A 82 6.52 13.82 -4.92
N LEU A 83 7.85 13.76 -4.83
CA LEU A 83 8.53 12.75 -4.02
C LEU A 83 8.21 12.93 -2.53
N LEU A 84 8.34 14.14 -1.99
CA LEU A 84 8.06 14.43 -0.58
C LEU A 84 6.61 14.11 -0.19
N TYR A 85 5.62 14.50 -1.00
CA TYR A 85 4.21 14.18 -0.75
C TYR A 85 3.94 12.68 -0.79
N SER A 86 4.62 11.96 -1.69
CA SER A 86 4.49 10.50 -1.78
C SER A 86 5.11 9.81 -0.57
N ILE A 87 6.28 10.27 -0.10
CA ILE A 87 6.91 9.77 1.12
C ILE A 87 6.04 10.06 2.35
N TYR A 88 5.49 11.27 2.44
CA TYR A 88 4.60 11.66 3.53
C TYR A 88 3.34 10.79 3.58
N GLY A 89 2.65 10.62 2.44
CA GLY A 89 1.47 9.75 2.37
C GLY A 89 1.80 8.28 2.67
N SER A 90 2.97 7.81 2.24
CA SER A 90 3.49 6.50 2.58
C SER A 90 3.74 6.34 4.08
N ALA A 91 4.30 7.34 4.74
CA ALA A 91 4.50 7.35 6.19
C ALA A 91 3.17 7.34 6.96
N MET A 92 2.23 8.19 6.56
CA MET A 92 0.89 8.20 7.16
C MET A 92 0.20 6.84 7.06
N PHE A 93 0.24 6.20 5.89
CA PHE A 93 -0.41 4.91 5.69
C PHE A 93 0.25 3.78 6.50
N ASN A 94 1.58 3.66 6.43
CA ASN A 94 2.31 2.59 7.12
C ASN A 94 2.23 2.74 8.64
N PHE A 95 2.50 3.93 9.19
CA PHE A 95 2.41 4.16 10.63
C PHE A 95 0.97 4.11 11.14
N GLY A 96 0.00 4.62 10.37
CA GLY A 96 -1.43 4.46 10.69
C GLY A 96 -1.83 2.99 10.80
N THR A 97 -1.35 2.14 9.90
CA THR A 97 -1.58 0.69 9.96
C THR A 97 -0.96 0.09 11.23
N VAL A 98 0.29 0.43 11.56
CA VAL A 98 0.95 -0.05 12.80
C VAL A 98 0.12 0.28 14.03
N LEU A 99 -0.40 1.51 14.12
CA LEU A 99 -1.24 1.93 15.23
C LEU A 99 -2.50 1.08 15.34
N VAL A 100 -3.18 0.83 14.22
CA VAL A 100 -4.37 -0.05 14.19
C VAL A 100 -4.02 -1.47 14.62
N MET A 101 -2.91 -2.04 14.14
CA MET A 101 -2.48 -3.39 14.52
C MET A 101 -2.10 -3.47 16.00
N SER A 102 -1.49 -2.41 16.55
CA SER A 102 -1.18 -2.30 17.98
C SER A 102 -2.45 -2.31 18.83
N ILE A 103 -3.48 -1.55 18.41
CA ILE A 103 -4.79 -1.55 19.07
C ILE A 103 -5.43 -2.94 19.02
N ILE A 104 -5.45 -3.59 17.85
CA ILE A 104 -5.99 -4.97 17.72
C ILE A 104 -5.25 -5.93 18.66
N ARG A 105 -3.92 -5.81 18.74
CA ARG A 105 -3.11 -6.62 19.66
C ARG A 105 -3.42 -6.36 21.13
N SER A 106 -3.69 -5.12 21.51
CA SER A 106 -4.12 -4.74 22.85
C SER A 106 -5.51 -5.26 23.22
N ILE A 107 -6.43 -5.35 22.25
CA ILE A 107 -7.80 -5.83 22.49
C ILE A 107 -7.83 -7.37 22.63
N PHE A 108 -6.98 -8.07 21.87
CA PHE A 108 -6.93 -9.54 21.85
C PHE A 108 -5.54 -10.07 22.30
N PRO A 109 -5.18 -9.96 23.59
CA PRO A 109 -3.87 -10.40 24.08
C PRO A 109 -3.68 -11.93 24.00
N ASP A 110 -4.70 -12.71 24.39
CA ASP A 110 -4.57 -14.16 24.63
C ASP A 110 -5.08 -15.05 23.48
N LYS A 111 -5.77 -14.45 22.48
CA LYS A 111 -6.37 -15.19 21.36
C LYS A 111 -5.59 -14.97 20.07
N GLU A 112 -4.41 -15.58 19.96
CA GLU A 112 -3.50 -15.45 18.82
C GLU A 112 -4.16 -15.70 17.44
N PRO A 113 -4.89 -16.81 17.19
CA PRO A 113 -5.48 -17.06 15.87
C PRO A 113 -6.56 -16.04 15.50
N LEU A 114 -7.35 -15.58 16.48
CA LEU A 114 -8.35 -14.53 16.27
C LEU A 114 -7.68 -13.19 15.97
N ARG A 115 -6.64 -12.82 16.72
CA ARG A 115 -5.85 -11.61 16.50
C ARG A 115 -5.25 -11.57 15.10
N LEU A 116 -4.69 -12.69 14.63
CA LEU A 116 -4.15 -12.79 13.28
C LEU A 116 -5.24 -12.68 12.22
N GLY A 117 -6.36 -13.37 12.38
CA GLY A 117 -7.49 -13.27 11.44
C GLY A 117 -8.00 -11.84 11.30
N ILE A 118 -8.26 -11.17 12.44
CA ILE A 118 -8.75 -9.79 12.46
C ILE A 118 -7.69 -8.84 11.90
N GLY A 119 -6.44 -8.94 12.34
CA GLY A 119 -5.39 -8.04 11.88
C GLY A 119 -5.07 -8.19 10.39
N LEU A 120 -5.04 -9.42 9.86
CA LEU A 120 -4.88 -9.66 8.42
C LEU A 120 -6.07 -9.12 7.61
N SER A 121 -7.30 -9.36 8.09
CA SER A 121 -8.50 -8.80 7.44
C SER A 121 -8.47 -7.27 7.42
N THR A 122 -8.00 -6.67 8.51
CA THR A 122 -7.86 -5.21 8.66
C THR A 122 -6.78 -4.67 7.73
N ALA A 123 -5.65 -5.38 7.59
CA ALA A 123 -4.59 -5.02 6.66
C ALA A 123 -5.11 -4.97 5.21
N VAL A 124 -5.86 -6.00 4.79
CA VAL A 124 -6.49 -6.04 3.47
C VAL A 124 -7.50 -4.91 3.30
N ALA A 125 -8.34 -4.66 4.32
CA ALA A 125 -9.33 -3.58 4.30
C ALA A 125 -8.66 -2.20 4.15
N LEU A 126 -7.62 -1.91 4.93
CA LEU A 126 -6.88 -0.64 4.88
C LEU A 126 -6.23 -0.43 3.50
N LEU A 127 -5.61 -1.46 2.92
CA LEU A 127 -5.07 -1.39 1.55
C LEU A 127 -6.17 -1.09 0.52
N ALA A 128 -7.31 -1.77 0.62
CA ALA A 128 -8.42 -1.58 -0.30
C ALA A 128 -9.03 -0.18 -0.20
N ILE A 129 -9.20 0.33 1.03
CA ILE A 129 -9.69 1.68 1.31
C ILE A 129 -8.69 2.71 0.80
N GLY A 130 -7.40 2.57 1.11
CA GLY A 130 -6.35 3.49 0.65
C GLY A 130 -6.30 3.59 -0.88
N LYS A 131 -6.39 2.46 -1.58
CA LYS A 131 -6.48 2.43 -3.05
C LYS A 131 -7.74 3.13 -3.56
N LYS A 132 -8.91 2.87 -2.96
CA LYS A 132 -10.17 3.54 -3.34
C LYS A 132 -10.10 5.05 -3.12
N TYR A 133 -9.50 5.48 -2.00
CA TYR A 133 -9.31 6.88 -1.67
C TYR A 133 -8.43 7.61 -2.68
N VAL A 134 -7.26 7.05 -3.02
CA VAL A 134 -6.36 7.62 -4.04
C VAL A 134 -7.05 7.69 -5.40
N ASN A 135 -7.76 6.63 -5.80
CA ASN A 135 -8.50 6.61 -7.06
C ASN A 135 -9.61 7.68 -7.10
N TYR A 136 -10.32 7.90 -5.99
CA TYR A 136 -11.34 8.93 -5.88
C TYR A 136 -10.73 10.33 -6.07
N ILE A 137 -9.62 10.63 -5.40
CA ILE A 137 -8.91 11.91 -5.58
C ILE A 137 -8.47 12.09 -7.03
N ASP A 138 -7.91 11.05 -7.66
CA ASP A 138 -7.51 11.07 -9.06
C ASP A 138 -8.69 11.37 -10.00
N GLN A 139 -9.88 10.82 -9.72
CA GLN A 139 -11.09 11.10 -10.49
C GLN A 139 -11.55 12.55 -10.33
N VAL A 140 -11.59 13.05 -9.10
CA VAL A 140 -11.95 14.45 -8.81
C VAL A 140 -10.97 15.41 -9.51
N PHE A 141 -9.67 15.12 -9.44
CA PHE A 141 -8.64 15.93 -10.08
C PHE A 141 -8.81 16.02 -11.61
N GLU A 142 -9.06 14.89 -12.28
CA GLU A 142 -9.30 14.89 -13.73
C GLU A 142 -10.63 15.57 -14.09
N ALA A 143 -11.68 15.45 -13.26
CA ALA A 143 -12.95 16.16 -13.47
C ALA A 143 -12.80 17.68 -13.39
N VAL A 144 -12.04 18.18 -12.39
CA VAL A 144 -11.71 19.61 -12.29
C VAL A 144 -10.89 20.06 -13.48
N ARG A 145 -9.90 19.25 -13.90
CA ARG A 145 -9.09 19.53 -15.09
C ARG A 145 -9.95 19.66 -16.35
N TYR A 146 -10.89 18.76 -16.57
CA TYR A 146 -11.78 18.82 -17.73
C TYR A 146 -12.62 20.10 -17.76
N ARG A 147 -13.10 20.58 -16.60
CA ARG A 147 -13.85 21.85 -16.51
C ARG A 147 -12.99 23.09 -16.79
N SER A 148 -11.68 23.03 -16.54
CA SER A 148 -10.76 24.15 -16.75
C SER A 148 -10.31 24.37 -18.20
N ILE A 149 -10.64 23.46 -19.13
CA ILE A 149 -10.30 23.61 -20.55
C ILE A 149 -11.38 24.48 -21.22
N PRO A 150 -11.02 25.67 -21.77
CA PRO A 150 -11.99 26.50 -22.47
C PRO A 150 -12.51 25.76 -23.70
N ARG A 151 -13.84 25.68 -23.83
CA ARG A 151 -14.49 25.15 -25.03
C ARG A 151 -14.40 26.22 -26.11
N SER A 152 -13.42 26.08 -27.01
CA SER A 152 -13.32 26.84 -28.26
C SER A 152 -14.33 26.32 -29.27
#